data_AF-A0A841EJP1-F1
#
_entry.id   AF-A0A841EJP1-F1
#
_cell.length_a   1.000
_cell.length_b   1.000
_cell.length_c   1.000
_cell.angle_alpha   90.00
_cell.angle_beta   90.00
_cell.angle_gamma   90.00
#
_symmetry.space_group_name_H-M   'P 1'
#
loop_
_entity.id
_entity.type
_entity.pdbx_description
1 polymer ?
#
loop_
_entity_poly.entity_id
_entity_poly.type
_entity_poly.pdbx_seq_one_letter_code
_entity_poly.pdbx_strand_id
1 'polypeptide(L)' 'MNSRDDLLRLIDTELALALAPEHLDVEFDRLDGWDSVHLVRLIAAVERETGRALDVSAALQARTLADFFDLAAGDGRAA' A
#
# COMPACT_ATOMS: atom_id res chain seq x y z
N MET A 1 -4.60 -8.73 4.64
CA MET A 1 -5.20 -7.65 3.84
C MET A 1 -6.50 -8.07 3.16
N ASN A 2 -7.67 -7.70 3.70
CA ASN A 2 -8.98 -8.04 3.10
C ASN A 2 -9.87 -6.81 2.83
N SER A 3 -9.45 -5.61 3.26
CA SER A 3 -10.19 -4.36 3.08
C SER A 3 -9.26 -3.15 3.03
N ARG A 4 -9.73 -2.05 2.42
CA ARG A 4 -9.02 -0.77 2.41
C ARG A 4 -8.78 -0.22 3.83
N ASP A 5 -9.69 -0.51 4.77
CA ASP A 5 -9.53 -0.15 6.18
C ASP A 5 -8.41 -0.93 6.87
N ASP A 6 -8.16 -2.19 6.48
CA ASP A 6 -6.98 -2.94 6.95
C ASP A 6 -5.70 -2.25 6.50
N LEU A 7 -5.65 -1.78 5.25
CA LEU A 7 -4.49 -1.09 4.70
C LEU A 7 -4.22 0.23 5.44
N LEU A 8 -5.27 1.03 5.70
CA LEU A 8 -5.14 2.26 6.47
C LEU A 8 -4.60 2.00 7.89
N ARG A 9 -5.09 0.96 8.57
CA ARG A 9 -4.56 0.54 9.89
C ARG A 9 -3.10 0.12 9.83
N LEU A 10 -2.71 -0.60 8.79
CA LEU A 10 -1.32 -1.02 8.59
C LEU A 10 -0.41 0.19 8.36
N ILE A 11 -0.84 1.16 7.56
CA ILE A 11 -0.10 2.40 7.29
C ILE A 11 0.09 3.22 8.57
N ASP A 12 -0.96 3.37 9.37
CA ASP A 12 -0.86 4.07 10.66
C ASP A 12 0.14 3.36 11.59
N THR A 13 0.07 2.03 11.68
CA THR A 13 0.94 1.23 12.56
C THR A 13 2.40 1.22 12.11
N GLU A 14 2.65 1.05 10.81
CA GLU A 14 3.99 0.75 10.28
C GLU A 14 4.73 2.00 9.80
N LEU A 15 3.98 3.01 9.37
CA LEU A 15 4.51 4.23 8.76
C LEU A 15 4.24 5.47 9.61
N ALA A 16 3.42 5.37 10.66
CA ALA A 16 3.00 6.51 11.50
C ALA A 16 2.31 7.62 10.68
N LEU A 17 1.56 7.21 9.64
CA LEU A 17 0.78 8.11 8.78
C LEU A 17 -0.71 7.86 9.01
N ALA A 18 -1.38 8.83 9.64
CA ALA A 18 -2.81 8.80 9.85
C ALA A 18 -3.54 9.26 8.58
N LEU A 19 -3.74 8.34 7.64
CA LEU A 19 -4.48 8.58 6.41
C LEU A 19 -5.95 8.22 6.59
N ALA A 20 -6.81 8.98 5.92
CA ALA A 20 -8.25 8.74 5.89
C ALA A 20 -8.69 8.22 4.50
N PRO A 21 -9.87 7.57 4.37
CA PRO A 21 -10.26 6.87 3.14
C PRO A 21 -10.17 7.69 1.84
N GLU A 22 -10.40 9.01 1.90
CA GLU A 22 -10.29 9.92 0.76
C GLU A 22 -8.86 9.99 0.19
N HIS A 23 -7.85 9.72 1.01
CA HIS A 23 -6.44 9.74 0.62
C HIS A 23 -6.05 8.52 -0.23
N LEU A 24 -6.89 7.47 -0.28
CA LEU A 24 -6.54 6.25 -1.00
C LEU A 24 -6.42 6.45 -2.51
N ASP A 25 -7.18 7.39 -3.05
CA ASP A 25 -7.19 7.73 -4.48
C ASP A 25 -6.27 8.92 -4.82
N VAL A 26 -5.52 9.43 -3.83
CA VAL A 26 -4.56 10.53 -4.01
C VAL A 26 -3.21 9.97 -4.45
N GLU A 27 -2.56 10.65 -5.41
CA GLU A 27 -1.21 10.30 -5.85
C GLU A 27 -0.21 10.41 -4.69
N PHE A 28 0.72 9.46 -4.60
CA PHE A 28 1.72 9.37 -3.52
C PHE A 28 2.49 10.67 -3.28
N ASP A 29 2.82 11.41 -4.34
CA ASP A 29 3.55 12.67 -4.27
C ASP A 29 2.73 13.86 -3.73
N ARG A 30 1.42 13.68 -3.57
CA ARG A 30 0.48 14.66 -3.00
C ARG A 30 0.00 14.29 -1.60
N LEU A 31 0.41 13.14 -1.07
CA LEU A 31 0.10 12.74 0.30
C LEU A 31 1.03 13.47 1.28
N ASP A 32 0.44 14.20 2.22
CA ASP A 32 1.20 14.86 3.27
C ASP A 32 1.94 13.83 4.13
N GLY A 33 3.26 14.03 4.30
CA GLY A 33 4.13 13.14 5.07
C GLY A 33 4.58 11.88 4.32
N TRP A 34 4.13 11.67 3.08
CA TRP A 34 4.59 10.54 2.28
C TRP A 34 6.01 10.74 1.74
N ASP A 35 6.74 9.64 1.57
CA ASP A 35 8.07 9.60 0.95
C ASP A 35 8.26 8.27 0.19
N SER A 36 9.28 8.18 -0.66
CA SER A 36 9.52 6.99 -1.49
C SER A 36 9.91 5.74 -0.68
N VAL A 37 10.46 5.90 0.53
CA VAL A 37 10.80 4.80 1.43
C VAL A 37 9.53 4.23 2.07
N HIS A 38 8.48 5.02 2.26
CA HIS A 38 7.19 4.55 2.75
C HIS A 38 6.59 3.45 1.86
N LEU A 39 6.73 3.54 0.53
CA LEU A 39 6.25 2.48 -0.37
C LEU A 39 7.01 1.16 -0.16
N VAL A 40 8.34 1.22 -0.02
CA VAL A 40 9.17 0.03 0.24
C VAL A 40 8.84 -0.59 1.60
N ARG A 41 8.65 0.24 2.62
CA ARG A 41 8.23 -0.21 3.95
C ARG A 41 6.84 -0.82 3.93
N LEU A 42 5.91 -0.23 3.17
CA LEU A 42 4.56 -0.75 3.01
C LEU A 42 4.54 -2.12 2.34
N ILE A 43 5.34 -2.31 1.27
CA ILE A 43 5.52 -3.62 0.63
C ILE A 43 5.95 -4.65 1.68
N ALA A 44 7.03 -4.40 2.41
CA ALA A 44 7.55 -5.32 3.42
C ALA A 44 6.52 -5.60 4.55
N ALA A 45 5.77 -4.58 4.96
CA ALA A 45 4.73 -4.71 5.96
C ALA A 45 3.58 -5.61 5.48
N VAL A 46 3.11 -5.44 4.24
CA VAL A 46 2.05 -6.27 3.66
C VAL A 46 2.51 -7.71 3.46
N GLU A 47 3.75 -7.93 3.00
CA GLU A 47 4.30 -9.29 2.87
C GLU A 47 4.37 -9.99 4.21
N ARG A 48 4.76 -9.27 5.27
CA ARG A 48 4.78 -9.79 6.65
C ARG A 48 3.38 -10.08 7.20
N GLU A 49 2.41 -9.19 6.96
CA GLU A 49 1.03 -9.39 7.43
C GLU A 49 0.35 -10.56 6.73
N THR A 50 0.55 -10.68 5.41
CA THR A 50 -0.15 -11.66 4.57
C THR A 50 0.60 -12.98 4.44
N GLY A 51 1.91 -13.02 4.74
CA GLY A 51 2.79 -14.15 4.48
C GLY A 51 3.01 -14.43 2.99
N ARG A 52 2.65 -13.49 2.11
CA ARG A 52 2.73 -13.62 0.64
C ARG A 52 3.67 -12.56 0.09
N ALA A 53 4.58 -12.95 -0.79
CA ALA A 53 5.40 -12.00 -1.52
C ALA A 53 4.54 -11.17 -2.49
N LEU A 54 4.85 -9.88 -2.59
CA LEU A 54 4.28 -8.98 -3.59
C LEU A 54 5.21 -8.91 -4.81
N ASP A 55 4.63 -8.71 -6.00
CA ASP A 55 5.43 -8.29 -7.15
C ASP A 55 5.91 -6.85 -6.90
N VAL A 56 7.15 -6.73 -6.44
CA VAL A 56 7.79 -5.44 -6.15
C VAL A 56 7.81 -4.53 -7.38
N SER A 57 7.97 -5.10 -8.59
CA SER A 57 8.00 -4.28 -9.82
C SER A 57 6.62 -3.68 -10.08
N ALA A 58 5.55 -4.45 -9.91
CA ALA A 58 4.18 -3.94 -10.04
C ALA A 58 3.84 -2.94 -8.93
N ALA A 59 4.23 -3.22 -7.69
CA ALA A 59 3.98 -2.35 -6.54
C ALA A 59 4.67 -0.98 -6.69
N LEU A 60 5.89 -0.93 -7.23
CA LEU A 60 6.61 0.32 -7.49
C LEU A 60 6.00 1.16 -8.64
N GLN A 61 5.10 0.58 -9.44
CA GLN A 61 4.37 1.30 -10.50
C GLN A 61 3.00 1.81 -10.04
N ALA A 62 2.55 1.44 -8.83
CA ALA A 62 1.34 2.00 -8.24
C ALA A 62 1.50 3.52 -8.07
N ARG A 63 0.44 4.28 -8.35
CA ARG A 63 0.45 5.74 -8.17
C ARG A 63 -0.29 6.17 -6.92
N THR A 64 -1.20 5.33 -6.46
CA THR A 64 -2.08 5.58 -5.31
C THR A 64 -2.10 4.36 -4.36
N LEU A 65 -2.60 4.56 -3.15
CA LEU A 65 -2.81 3.45 -2.21
C LEU A 65 -3.91 2.50 -2.66
N ALA A 66 -4.89 2.98 -3.44
CA ALA A 66 -5.90 2.14 -4.07
C ALA A 66 -5.28 1.18 -5.10
N ASP A 67 -4.42 1.69 -6.01
CA ASP A 67 -3.72 0.84 -6.98
C ASP A 67 -2.88 -0.24 -6.28
N PHE A 68 -2.19 0.15 -5.20
CA PHE A 68 -1.40 -0.76 -4.38
C PHE A 68 -2.27 -1.80 -3.66
N PHE A 69 -3.43 -1.40 -3.14
CA PHE A 69 -4.36 -2.30 -2.47
C PHE A 69 -4.85 -3.41 -3.42
N ASP A 70 -5.17 -3.07 -4.67
CA ASP A 70 -5.66 -4.04 -5.66
C ASP A 70 -4.59 -5.11 -5.97
N LEU A 71 -3.32 -4.72 -6.00
CA LEU A 71 -2.19 -5.65 -6.08
C LEU A 71 -2.09 -6.54 -4.82
N ALA A 72 -2.22 -5.95 -3.63
CA ALA A 72 -2.09 -6.63 -2.34
C ALA A 72 -3.26 -7.59 -2.03
N ALA A 73 -4.47 -7.25 -2.44
CA ALA A 73 -5.67 -8.07 -2.23
C ALA A 73 -5.65 -9.36 -3.08
N GLY A 74 -4.80 -9.43 -4.11
CA GLY A 74 -4.58 -10.65 -4.87
C GLY A 74 -5.28 -10.72 -6.22
N ASP A 75 -5.51 -9.59 -6.89
CA ASP A 75 -5.76 -9.56 -8.34
C ASP A 75 -4.44 -9.51 -9.15
N GLY A 76 -3.34 -9.96 -8.54
CA GLY A 76 -2.08 -10.29 -9.21
C GLY A 76 -2.21 -11.51 -10.12
N ARG A 77 -3.03 -11.42 -11.17
CA ARG A 77 -2.98 -12.31 -12.33
C ARG A 77 -2.10 -11.65 -13.38
N ALA A 78 -0.79 -11.62 -13.13
CA ALA A 78 0.17 -11.45 -14.21
C ALA A 78 0.13 -12.73 -15.07
N ALA A 79 -0.35 -12.57 -16.31
CA ALA A 79 -0.37 -13.57 -17.36
C ALA A 79 1.03 -14.00 -17.79
#